data_AF-A0AAX4PAR0-F1
#
_entry.id   AF-A0AAX4PAR0-F1
#
_cell.length_a   1.000
_cell.length_b   1.000
_cell.length_c   1.000
_cell.angle_alpha   90.00
_cell.angle_beta   90.00
_cell.angle_gamma   90.00
#
_symmetry.space_group_name_H-M   'P 1'
#
loop_
_entity.id
_entity.type
_entity.pdbx_description
1 polymer ?
#
loop_
_entity_poly.entity_id
_entity_poly.type
_entity_poly.pdbx_seq_one_letter_code
_entity_poly.pdbx_strand_id
1 'polypeptide(L)'
;MIRRMKDEAAAVASSQWNEHAQHKWEREVQAIAFDLLPKRDAYDRAELLAAMDSVPAESKRALSAFAWCAAGLARLVRSKGLVTAEEVLQRVGPGEHVPEGSPKFRPQQLVVVRGDGGTRPSQWRRPYHTMVGFLCGMEGRVVRFEGHARNDEAVGFGAEGSSMPEYTIAFPLQDLLATPEAVEAAKGISLEVEVLECWLEAVDMVDRIQKAWPPPSMTSKRRRPILGCGSSHQVDHERGVDYAGAPSPGEEMARGLVALLVEKGLVTRGELALRDFLACSATKKPRTG
;
A
#
# COMPACT_ATOMS: atom_id res chain seq x y z
N MET A 1 -45.42 -4.67 -15.63
CA MET A 1 -45.15 -4.57 -14.17
C MET A 1 -43.69 -4.87 -13.83
N ILE A 2 -43.09 -5.94 -14.37
CA ILE A 2 -41.68 -6.33 -14.11
C ILE A 2 -40.64 -5.30 -14.62
N ARG A 3 -40.88 -4.60 -15.75
CA ARG A 3 -40.00 -3.52 -16.22
C ARG A 3 -39.97 -2.31 -15.26
N ARG A 4 -41.12 -1.92 -14.72
CA ARG A 4 -41.25 -0.78 -13.80
C ARG A 4 -40.51 -0.99 -12.47
N MET A 5 -40.43 -2.23 -11.99
CA MET A 5 -39.68 -2.57 -10.78
C MET A 5 -38.15 -2.63 -11.02
N LYS A 6 -37.71 -2.96 -12.25
CA LYS A 6 -36.29 -2.83 -12.64
C LYS A 6 -35.86 -1.36 -12.72
N ASP A 7 -36.75 -0.51 -13.22
CA ASP A 7 -36.50 0.93 -13.33
C ASP A 7 -36.51 1.64 -11.95
N GLU A 8 -37.35 1.20 -11.01
CA GLU A 8 -37.36 1.73 -9.63
C GLU A 8 -36.17 1.23 -8.79
N ALA A 9 -35.71 -0.01 -8.96
CA ALA A 9 -34.48 -0.50 -8.32
C ALA A 9 -33.22 0.19 -8.87
N ALA A 10 -33.21 0.52 -10.18
CA ALA A 10 -32.14 1.32 -10.79
C ALA A 10 -32.20 2.81 -10.38
N ALA A 11 -33.40 3.35 -10.09
CA ALA A 11 -33.59 4.73 -9.67
C ALA A 11 -33.21 4.99 -8.19
N VAL A 12 -33.32 3.99 -7.30
CA VAL A 12 -32.84 4.10 -5.91
C VAL A 12 -31.31 3.93 -5.79
N ALA A 13 -30.67 3.30 -6.79
CA ALA A 13 -29.21 3.27 -6.94
C ALA A 13 -28.60 4.57 -7.51
N SER A 14 -29.42 5.63 -7.69
CA SER A 14 -28.94 7.01 -7.75
C SER A 14 -28.58 7.52 -6.36
N SER A 15 -27.59 6.91 -5.71
CA SER A 15 -26.78 7.55 -4.68
C SER A 15 -25.42 7.82 -5.32
N GLN A 16 -25.33 9.03 -5.86
CA GLN A 16 -24.34 9.50 -6.81
C GLN A 16 -22.91 9.29 -6.30
N TRP A 17 -22.10 8.56 -7.06
CA TRP A 17 -20.65 8.69 -6.97
C TRP A 17 -20.28 10.16 -7.26
N ASN A 18 -20.04 10.93 -6.20
CA ASN A 18 -19.74 12.36 -6.22
C ASN A 18 -18.30 12.65 -5.77
N GLU A 19 -17.48 11.61 -5.65
CA GLU A 19 -16.10 11.73 -5.23
C GLU A 19 -15.24 12.40 -6.30
N HIS A 20 -14.35 13.28 -5.85
CA HIS A 20 -13.46 14.05 -6.72
C HIS A 20 -12.05 13.49 -6.62
N ALA A 21 -11.55 12.95 -7.73
CA ALA A 21 -10.20 12.39 -7.77
C ALA A 21 -9.15 13.51 -7.69
N GLN A 22 -8.34 13.48 -6.64
CA GLN A 22 -7.28 14.46 -6.38
C GLN A 22 -5.93 13.89 -6.82
N HIS A 23 -5.68 12.63 -6.49
CA HIS A 23 -4.41 11.96 -6.78
C HIS A 23 -4.44 11.30 -8.16
N LYS A 24 -3.26 11.10 -8.75
CA LYS A 24 -3.13 10.47 -10.06
C LYS A 24 -3.79 9.08 -10.11
N TRP A 25 -3.55 8.24 -9.10
CA TRP A 25 -4.10 6.89 -9.05
C TRP A 25 -5.63 6.89 -8.96
N GLU A 26 -6.22 7.85 -8.24
CA GLU A 26 -7.68 8.03 -8.16
C GLU A 26 -8.26 8.39 -9.53
N ARG A 27 -7.58 9.28 -10.26
CA ARG A 27 -7.97 9.70 -11.62
C ARG A 27 -7.88 8.54 -12.60
N GLU A 28 -6.86 7.69 -12.47
CA GLU A 28 -6.72 6.46 -13.26
C GLU A 28 -7.87 5.49 -12.98
N VAL A 29 -8.17 5.21 -11.71
CA VAL A 29 -9.31 4.36 -11.32
C VAL A 29 -10.62 4.94 -11.86
N GLN A 30 -10.87 6.24 -11.65
CA GLN A 30 -12.07 6.91 -12.12
C GLN A 30 -12.23 6.82 -13.63
N ALA A 31 -11.15 7.07 -14.39
CA ALA A 31 -11.15 7.02 -15.84
C ALA A 31 -11.45 5.60 -16.35
N ILE A 32 -10.85 4.57 -15.76
CA ILE A 32 -11.13 3.18 -16.13
C ILE A 32 -12.59 2.83 -15.82
N ALA A 33 -13.00 3.10 -14.58
CA ALA A 33 -14.27 2.67 -14.04
C ALA A 33 -15.46 3.32 -14.76
N PHE A 34 -15.42 4.63 -15.00
CA PHE A 34 -16.58 5.41 -15.46
C PHE A 34 -16.50 5.92 -16.90
N ASP A 35 -15.39 5.73 -17.61
CA ASP A 35 -15.20 6.29 -18.94
C ASP A 35 -14.66 5.27 -19.96
N LEU A 36 -13.47 4.71 -19.73
CA LEU A 36 -12.79 3.88 -20.73
C LEU A 36 -13.48 2.53 -20.99
N LEU A 37 -13.72 1.74 -19.93
CA LEU A 37 -14.34 0.42 -20.10
C LEU A 37 -15.84 0.49 -20.44
N PRO A 38 -16.65 1.39 -19.85
CA PRO A 38 -18.04 1.56 -20.26
C PRO A 38 -18.20 1.94 -21.74
N LYS A 39 -17.33 2.81 -22.29
CA LYS A 39 -17.36 3.17 -23.72
C LYS A 39 -17.00 2.04 -24.68
N ARG A 40 -16.44 0.95 -24.15
CA ARG A 40 -16.15 -0.28 -24.89
C ARG A 40 -17.21 -1.35 -24.65
N ASP A 41 -18.37 -0.97 -24.11
CA ASP A 41 -19.49 -1.85 -23.78
C ASP A 41 -19.13 -3.03 -22.85
N ALA A 42 -18.07 -2.88 -22.04
CA ALA A 42 -17.66 -3.90 -21.08
C ALA A 42 -18.72 -4.09 -19.97
N TYR A 43 -19.32 -2.99 -19.54
CA TYR A 43 -20.38 -2.92 -18.54
C TYR A 43 -21.02 -1.53 -18.53
N ASP A 44 -22.19 -1.40 -17.92
CA ASP A 44 -22.82 -0.10 -17.69
C ASP A 44 -22.56 0.47 -16.28
N ARG A 45 -22.92 1.75 -16.08
CA ARG A 45 -22.71 2.44 -14.80
C ARG A 45 -23.48 1.80 -13.64
N ALA A 46 -24.68 1.26 -13.89
CA ALA A 46 -25.49 0.64 -12.85
C ALA A 46 -24.85 -0.68 -12.38
N GLU A 47 -24.29 -1.46 -13.30
CA GLU A 47 -23.53 -2.66 -12.99
C GLU A 47 -22.31 -2.36 -12.10
N LEU A 48 -21.58 -1.28 -12.39
CA LEU A 48 -20.45 -0.85 -11.55
C LEU A 48 -20.88 -0.45 -10.14
N LEU A 49 -21.92 0.37 -10.01
CA LEU A 49 -22.41 0.78 -8.68
C LEU A 49 -22.91 -0.42 -7.87
N ALA A 50 -23.64 -1.33 -8.51
CA ALA A 50 -24.08 -2.58 -7.87
C ALA A 50 -22.88 -3.46 -7.44
N ALA A 51 -21.82 -3.53 -8.26
CA ALA A 51 -20.62 -4.26 -7.91
C ALA A 51 -19.87 -3.62 -6.73
N MET A 52 -19.82 -2.29 -6.66
CA MET A 52 -19.29 -1.55 -5.51
C MET A 52 -20.09 -1.83 -4.23
N ASP A 53 -21.42 -1.81 -4.29
CA ASP A 53 -22.26 -2.12 -3.14
C ASP A 53 -22.16 -3.58 -2.69
N SER A 54 -21.69 -4.48 -3.57
CA SER A 54 -21.43 -5.88 -3.21
C SER A 54 -20.16 -6.11 -2.39
N VAL A 55 -19.29 -5.09 -2.27
CA VAL A 55 -18.07 -5.14 -1.45
C VAL A 55 -18.45 -5.32 0.04
N PRO A 56 -17.80 -6.23 0.80
CA PRO A 56 -18.16 -6.48 2.19
C PRO A 56 -18.09 -5.22 3.04
N ALA A 57 -18.95 -5.11 4.05
CA ALA A 57 -19.08 -3.90 4.85
C ALA A 57 -17.79 -3.56 5.62
N GLU A 58 -17.10 -4.58 6.11
CA GLU A 58 -15.81 -4.48 6.80
C GLU A 58 -14.74 -3.90 5.86
N SER A 59 -14.60 -4.49 4.67
CA SER A 59 -13.70 -3.98 3.61
C SER A 59 -14.03 -2.55 3.20
N LYS A 60 -15.32 -2.22 3.07
CA LYS A 60 -15.75 -0.86 2.69
C LYS A 60 -15.32 0.19 3.72
N ARG A 61 -15.26 -0.15 5.02
CA ARG A 61 -14.75 0.75 6.07
C ARG A 61 -13.23 0.87 6.05
N ALA A 62 -12.53 -0.19 5.63
CA ALA A 62 -11.08 -0.22 5.56
C ALA A 62 -10.53 0.49 4.31
N LEU A 63 -11.32 0.61 3.24
CA LEU A 63 -10.88 1.19 1.97
C LEU A 63 -11.16 2.70 1.88
N SER A 64 -10.25 3.43 1.24
CA SER A 64 -10.55 4.78 0.73
C SER A 64 -11.63 4.72 -0.36
N ALA A 65 -12.31 5.84 -0.64
CA ALA A 65 -13.41 5.85 -1.60
C ALA A 65 -12.99 5.28 -2.97
N PHE A 66 -11.92 5.79 -3.58
CA PHE A 66 -11.45 5.30 -4.87
C PHE A 66 -10.92 3.87 -4.81
N ALA A 67 -10.37 3.41 -3.68
CA ALA A 67 -10.02 2.00 -3.52
C ALA A 67 -11.27 1.11 -3.41
N TRP A 68 -12.35 1.58 -2.79
CA TRP A 68 -13.66 0.90 -2.81
C TRP A 68 -14.24 0.82 -4.24
N CYS A 69 -14.11 1.89 -5.04
CA CYS A 69 -14.45 1.84 -6.46
C CYS A 69 -13.61 0.80 -7.21
N ALA A 70 -12.30 0.78 -6.99
CA ALA A 70 -11.40 -0.20 -7.61
C ALA A 70 -11.75 -1.65 -7.19
N ALA A 71 -12.11 -1.88 -5.93
CA ALA A 71 -12.57 -3.18 -5.43
C ALA A 71 -13.86 -3.63 -6.12
N GLY A 72 -14.85 -2.74 -6.25
CA GLY A 72 -16.07 -3.00 -7.02
C GLY A 72 -15.79 -3.29 -8.49
N LEU A 73 -14.89 -2.51 -9.10
CA LEU A 73 -14.44 -2.71 -10.48
C LEU A 73 -13.77 -4.08 -10.65
N ALA A 74 -12.85 -4.47 -9.77
CA ALA A 74 -12.18 -5.78 -9.80
C ALA A 74 -13.20 -6.93 -9.82
N ARG A 75 -14.23 -6.86 -8.97
CA ARG A 75 -15.30 -7.85 -8.91
C ARG A 75 -16.12 -7.89 -10.20
N LEU A 76 -16.42 -6.73 -10.77
CA LEU A 76 -17.18 -6.62 -12.01
C LEU A 76 -16.41 -7.15 -13.23
N VAL A 77 -15.15 -6.74 -13.41
CA VAL A 77 -14.36 -7.22 -14.55
C VAL A 77 -14.10 -8.73 -14.47
N ARG A 78 -14.02 -9.28 -13.25
CA ARG A 78 -13.96 -10.73 -13.02
C ARG A 78 -15.26 -11.44 -13.38
N SER A 79 -16.41 -10.91 -12.95
CA SER A 79 -17.71 -11.52 -13.26
C SER A 79 -18.04 -11.49 -14.76
N LYS A 80 -17.48 -10.50 -15.49
CA LYS A 80 -17.53 -10.39 -16.96
C LYS A 80 -16.50 -11.27 -17.68
N GLY A 81 -15.61 -11.95 -16.96
CA GLY A 81 -14.56 -12.80 -17.54
C GLY A 81 -13.44 -12.04 -18.26
N LEU A 82 -13.29 -10.74 -17.99
CA LEU A 82 -12.23 -9.91 -18.60
C LEU A 82 -10.85 -10.16 -17.95
N VAL A 83 -10.87 -10.58 -16.69
CA VAL A 83 -9.71 -11.01 -15.90
C VAL A 83 -10.10 -12.22 -15.04
N THR A 84 -9.15 -13.09 -14.73
CA THR A 84 -9.39 -14.22 -13.81
C THR A 84 -9.25 -13.79 -12.35
N ALA A 85 -9.73 -14.63 -11.42
CA ALA A 85 -9.54 -14.39 -9.99
C ALA A 85 -8.05 -14.39 -9.64
N GLU A 86 -7.30 -15.35 -10.18
CA GLU A 86 -5.88 -15.55 -9.93
C GLU A 86 -5.06 -14.36 -10.43
N GLU A 87 -5.40 -13.78 -11.58
CA GLU A 87 -4.74 -12.58 -12.12
C GLU A 87 -4.91 -11.37 -11.20
N VAL A 88 -6.13 -11.18 -10.68
CA VAL A 88 -6.40 -10.12 -9.70
C VAL A 88 -5.62 -10.39 -8.42
N LEU A 89 -5.64 -11.62 -7.90
CA LEU A 89 -4.94 -11.99 -6.67
C LEU A 89 -3.41 -11.91 -6.81
N GLN A 90 -2.83 -12.19 -7.97
CA GLN A 90 -1.39 -11.99 -8.17
C GLN A 90 -0.98 -10.51 -8.04
N ARG A 91 -1.91 -9.59 -8.32
CA ARG A 91 -1.66 -8.13 -8.34
C ARG A 91 -2.15 -7.39 -7.10
N VAL A 92 -3.19 -7.89 -6.47
CA VAL A 92 -3.76 -7.39 -5.21
C VAL A 92 -3.22 -8.18 -4.00
N GLY A 93 -2.51 -9.25 -4.29
CA GLY A 93 -1.67 -10.01 -3.39
C GLY A 93 -2.20 -11.39 -3.12
N PRO A 94 -1.30 -12.40 -3.07
CA PRO A 94 -1.69 -13.62 -2.42
C PRO A 94 -2.16 -13.22 -1.03
N GLY A 95 -3.32 -13.73 -0.62
CA GLY A 95 -3.67 -13.73 0.79
C GLY A 95 -2.53 -14.48 1.49
N GLU A 96 -1.53 -13.75 1.97
CA GLU A 96 -0.47 -14.28 2.81
C GLU A 96 -1.16 -14.71 4.09
N HIS A 97 -1.68 -15.93 4.06
CA HIS A 97 -2.18 -16.59 5.23
C HIS A 97 -0.97 -17.22 5.89
N VAL A 98 -0.48 -16.56 6.94
CA VAL A 98 0.41 -17.23 7.86
C VAL A 98 -0.50 -18.12 8.72
N PRO A 99 -0.34 -19.45 8.67
CA PRO A 99 -1.13 -20.35 9.51
C PRO A 99 -1.03 -19.88 10.96
N GLU A 100 -2.14 -19.94 11.71
CA GLU A 100 -2.16 -19.64 13.14
C GLU A 100 -1.07 -20.46 13.83
N GLY A 101 0.05 -19.79 14.11
CA GLY A 101 1.24 -20.33 14.73
C GLY A 101 1.56 -19.53 15.97
N SER A 102 2.47 -20.06 16.79
CA SER A 102 2.99 -19.30 17.91
C SER A 102 3.70 -18.05 17.40
N PRO A 103 3.52 -16.87 18.04
CA PRO A 103 4.17 -15.64 17.63
C PRO A 103 5.69 -15.85 17.45
N LYS A 104 6.21 -15.49 16.28
CA LYS A 104 7.63 -15.68 15.91
C LYS A 104 8.57 -14.88 16.80
N PHE A 105 8.14 -13.70 17.23
CA PHE A 105 8.97 -12.77 17.98
C PHE A 105 8.53 -12.67 19.45
N ARG A 106 9.51 -12.51 20.33
CA ARG A 106 9.28 -12.40 21.78
C ARG A 106 9.45 -10.96 22.26
N PRO A 107 8.78 -10.56 23.36
CA PRO A 107 9.04 -9.27 23.99
C PRO A 107 10.55 -9.04 24.24
N GLN A 108 10.99 -7.80 24.09
CA GLN A 108 12.38 -7.34 24.17
C GLN A 108 13.33 -7.81 23.04
N GLN A 109 12.87 -8.67 22.13
CA GLN A 109 13.66 -9.10 20.99
C GLN A 109 13.93 -7.91 20.05
N LEU A 110 15.18 -7.82 19.58
CA LEU A 110 15.59 -6.82 18.61
C LEU A 110 15.16 -7.29 17.21
N VAL A 111 14.46 -6.42 16.50
CA VAL A 111 13.96 -6.66 15.14
C VAL A 111 14.32 -5.48 14.24
N VAL A 112 14.39 -5.75 12.94
CA VAL A 112 14.53 -4.73 11.91
C VAL A 112 13.33 -4.80 10.98
N VAL A 113 12.82 -3.65 10.56
CA VAL A 113 11.78 -3.57 9.54
C VAL A 113 12.42 -3.81 8.17
N ARG A 114 11.91 -4.78 7.42
CA ARG A 114 12.39 -5.11 6.08
C ARG A 114 12.31 -3.91 5.14
N GLY A 115 13.35 -3.73 4.33
CA GLY A 115 13.34 -2.80 3.21
C GLY A 115 12.51 -3.34 2.04
N ASP A 116 12.02 -2.44 1.18
CA ASP A 116 11.23 -2.81 0.00
C ASP A 116 12.09 -3.38 -1.15
N GLY A 117 13.43 -3.30 -1.09
CA GLY A 117 14.39 -4.02 -1.93
C GLY A 117 14.22 -3.96 -3.46
N GLY A 118 13.27 -3.17 -3.97
CA GLY A 118 12.77 -3.24 -5.35
C GLY A 118 11.71 -4.33 -5.61
N THR A 119 11.59 -5.33 -4.73
CA THR A 119 10.55 -6.36 -4.76
C THR A 119 9.86 -6.39 -3.40
N ARG A 120 8.63 -5.85 -3.36
CA ARG A 120 7.85 -5.69 -2.14
C ARG A 120 7.70 -7.06 -1.44
N PRO A 121 8.20 -7.23 -0.21
CA PRO A 121 8.23 -8.54 0.46
C PRO A 121 6.85 -9.00 0.93
N SER A 122 5.88 -8.07 1.05
CA SER A 122 4.52 -8.37 1.46
C SER A 122 3.53 -7.33 0.93
N GLN A 123 2.31 -7.77 0.62
CA GLN A 123 1.25 -6.91 0.09
C GLN A 123 0.47 -6.15 1.18
N TRP A 124 0.73 -6.51 2.43
CA TRP A 124 0.20 -5.84 3.61
C TRP A 124 0.67 -4.39 3.73
N ARG A 125 -0.06 -3.59 4.50
CA ARG A 125 0.25 -2.17 4.71
C ARG A 125 1.70 -1.99 5.15
N ARG A 126 2.39 -1.05 4.52
CA ARG A 126 3.77 -0.69 4.86
C ARG A 126 3.82 -0.03 6.25
N PRO A 127 4.80 -0.36 7.10
CA PRO A 127 4.98 0.30 8.39
C PRO A 127 5.28 1.79 8.19
N TYR A 128 4.40 2.64 8.69
CA TYR A 128 4.46 4.09 8.50
C TYR A 128 4.04 4.79 9.78
N HIS A 129 4.71 5.90 10.08
CA HIS A 129 4.32 6.81 11.15
C HIS A 129 4.32 8.27 10.67
N THR A 130 3.32 9.05 11.08
CA THR A 130 3.07 10.41 10.56
C THR A 130 4.22 11.39 10.79
N MET A 131 4.97 11.23 11.88
CA MET A 131 6.08 12.10 12.23
C MET A 131 7.38 11.79 11.45
N VAL A 132 7.61 10.52 11.11
CA VAL A 132 8.92 10.04 10.64
C VAL A 132 8.87 9.38 9.26
N GLY A 133 7.68 9.15 8.70
CA GLY A 133 7.50 8.50 7.41
C GLY A 133 7.53 6.98 7.50
N PHE A 134 8.08 6.34 6.46
CA PHE A 134 8.22 4.89 6.41
C PHE A 134 9.31 4.40 7.36
N LEU A 135 9.05 3.28 8.03
CA LEU A 135 9.98 2.71 9.01
C LEU A 135 10.89 1.63 8.40
N CYS A 136 10.92 1.48 7.08
CA CYS A 136 11.71 0.48 6.38
C CYS A 136 13.20 0.61 6.71
N GLY A 137 13.84 -0.48 7.09
CA GLY A 137 15.24 -0.53 7.51
C GLY A 137 15.49 -0.12 8.97
N MET A 138 14.48 0.36 9.70
CA MET A 138 14.65 0.81 11.09
C MET A 138 14.72 -0.38 12.05
N GLU A 139 15.61 -0.30 13.03
CA GLU A 139 15.71 -1.27 14.13
C GLU A 139 14.83 -0.83 15.31
N GLY A 140 14.15 -1.79 15.92
CA GLY A 140 13.30 -1.57 17.09
C GLY A 140 13.25 -2.80 18.00
N ARG A 141 12.61 -2.64 19.15
CA ARG A 141 12.39 -3.74 20.10
C ARG A 141 10.93 -4.11 20.15
N VAL A 142 10.65 -5.40 20.13
CA VAL A 142 9.29 -5.91 20.32
C VAL A 142 8.83 -5.56 21.73
N VAL A 143 7.74 -4.82 21.86
CA VAL A 143 7.11 -4.52 23.14
C VAL A 143 6.18 -5.66 23.51
N ARG A 144 5.23 -5.98 22.62
CA ARG A 144 4.23 -7.03 22.82
C ARG A 144 3.61 -7.49 21.49
N PHE A 145 2.96 -8.65 21.56
CA PHE A 145 2.13 -9.19 20.49
C PHE A 145 0.70 -8.66 20.64
N GLU A 146 0.12 -8.09 19.59
CA GLU A 146 -1.23 -7.49 19.59
C GLU A 146 -2.31 -8.47 19.16
N GLY A 147 -1.94 -9.57 18.51
CA GLY A 147 -2.87 -10.54 17.96
C GLY A 147 -2.70 -10.69 16.45
N HIS A 148 -3.78 -11.03 15.76
CA HIS A 148 -3.76 -11.21 14.31
C HIS A 148 -4.59 -10.12 13.65
N ALA A 149 -3.93 -9.25 12.87
CA ALA A 149 -4.61 -8.27 12.04
C ALA A 149 -5.23 -8.96 10.83
N ARG A 150 -6.41 -8.49 10.38
CA ARG A 150 -7.08 -8.99 9.17
C ARG A 150 -6.82 -8.07 7.99
N ASN A 151 -6.65 -8.64 6.79
CA ASN A 151 -6.49 -7.86 5.57
C ASN A 151 -7.85 -7.53 4.93
N ASP A 152 -8.65 -6.72 5.60
CA ASP A 152 -9.99 -6.39 5.10
C ASP A 152 -9.94 -5.62 3.77
N GLU A 153 -8.87 -4.88 3.51
CA GLU A 153 -8.62 -4.23 2.21
C GLU A 153 -8.54 -5.26 1.08
N ALA A 154 -7.70 -6.29 1.21
CA ALA A 154 -7.53 -7.32 0.18
C ALA A 154 -8.80 -8.16 -0.03
N VAL A 155 -9.56 -8.43 1.05
CA VAL A 155 -10.86 -9.09 0.95
C VAL A 155 -11.83 -8.30 0.07
N GLY A 156 -11.75 -6.96 0.09
CA GLY A 156 -12.55 -6.10 -0.78
C GLY A 156 -12.35 -6.40 -2.26
N PHE A 157 -11.11 -6.72 -2.65
CA PHE A 157 -10.73 -7.08 -4.02
C PHE A 157 -10.95 -8.57 -4.35
N GLY A 158 -11.52 -9.34 -3.41
CA GLY A 158 -11.87 -10.74 -3.60
C GLY A 158 -10.78 -11.73 -3.19
N ALA A 159 -9.76 -11.28 -2.44
CA ALA A 159 -8.89 -12.19 -1.71
C ALA A 159 -9.64 -12.91 -0.60
N GLU A 160 -9.16 -14.10 -0.25
CA GLU A 160 -9.63 -14.77 0.95
C GLU A 160 -9.19 -14.00 2.19
N GLY A 161 -9.97 -14.10 3.26
CA GLY A 161 -9.65 -13.47 4.55
C GLY A 161 -8.32 -13.99 5.07
N SER A 162 -7.27 -13.21 4.91
CA SER A 162 -5.96 -13.49 5.49
C SER A 162 -5.81 -12.71 6.80
N SER A 163 -5.10 -13.35 7.73
CA SER A 163 -4.70 -12.73 8.97
C SER A 163 -3.20 -12.88 9.15
N MET A 164 -2.58 -11.91 9.81
CA MET A 164 -1.14 -11.83 10.02
C MET A 164 -0.85 -11.42 11.46
N PRO A 165 0.12 -12.06 12.14
CA PRO A 165 0.52 -11.64 13.47
C PRO A 165 0.99 -10.17 13.46
N GLU A 166 0.56 -9.39 14.44
CA GLU A 166 0.88 -7.97 14.60
C GLU A 166 1.56 -7.72 15.94
N TYR A 167 2.55 -6.83 15.95
CA TYR A 167 3.35 -6.52 17.13
C TYR A 167 3.47 -5.01 17.31
N THR A 168 3.47 -4.56 18.56
CA THR A 168 3.92 -3.21 18.88
C THR A 168 5.44 -3.21 19.01
N ILE A 169 6.10 -2.37 18.21
CA ILE A 169 7.55 -2.21 18.17
C ILE A 169 7.92 -0.82 18.69
N ALA A 170 8.86 -0.76 19.64
CA ALA A 170 9.43 0.48 20.15
C ALA A 170 10.71 0.81 19.37
N PHE A 171 10.67 1.93 18.65
CA PHE A 171 11.79 2.51 17.93
C PHE A 171 12.38 3.67 18.73
N PRO A 172 13.70 3.70 19.03
CA PRO A 172 14.32 4.86 19.65
C PRO A 172 14.14 6.09 18.75
N LEU A 173 13.50 7.15 19.25
CA LEU A 173 13.16 8.32 18.42
C LEU A 173 14.39 9.02 17.86
N GLN A 174 15.47 9.02 18.64
CA GLN A 174 16.78 9.54 18.23
C GLN A 174 17.35 8.86 16.97
N ASP A 175 16.98 7.61 16.68
CA ASP A 175 17.45 6.87 15.50
C ASP A 175 16.61 7.18 14.25
N LEU A 176 15.46 7.85 14.44
CA LEU A 176 14.51 8.21 13.37
C LEU A 176 14.65 9.66 12.89
N LEU A 177 15.40 10.50 13.63
CA LEU A 177 15.53 11.93 13.37
C LEU A 177 16.86 12.27 12.69
N ALA A 178 16.84 13.27 11.81
CA ALA A 178 18.01 13.64 11.00
C ALA A 178 18.86 14.78 11.59
N THR A 179 18.28 15.68 12.39
CA THR A 179 19.00 16.88 12.87
C THR A 179 19.63 16.66 14.25
N PRO A 180 20.90 17.04 14.47
CA PRO A 180 21.59 16.82 15.74
C PRO A 180 20.86 17.39 16.96
N GLU A 181 20.25 18.56 16.83
CA GLU A 181 19.48 19.20 17.91
C GLU A 181 18.24 18.38 18.30
N ALA A 182 17.57 17.81 17.30
CA ALA A 182 16.39 16.97 17.53
C ALA A 182 16.77 15.60 18.10
N VAL A 183 17.91 15.04 17.65
CA VAL A 183 18.48 13.79 18.19
C VAL A 183 18.78 13.93 19.69
N GLU A 184 19.39 15.04 20.11
CA GLU A 184 19.69 15.28 21.53
C GLU A 184 18.42 15.39 22.38
N ALA A 185 17.42 16.12 21.88
CA ALA A 185 16.13 16.28 22.55
C ALA A 185 15.32 14.96 22.61
N ALA A 186 15.55 14.05 21.67
CA ALA A 186 14.86 12.76 21.57
C ALA A 186 15.51 11.64 22.38
N LYS A 187 16.62 11.90 23.09
CA LYS A 187 17.33 10.88 23.86
C LYS A 187 16.44 10.21 24.89
N GLY A 188 16.40 8.88 24.84
CA GLY A 188 15.60 8.06 25.77
C GLY A 188 14.09 8.05 25.49
N ILE A 189 13.64 8.74 24.43
CA ILE A 189 12.25 8.69 23.96
C ILE A 189 12.13 7.58 22.93
N SER A 190 11.07 6.78 23.03
CA SER A 190 10.74 5.74 22.06
C SER A 190 9.40 6.04 21.42
N LEU A 191 9.29 5.67 20.14
CA LEU A 191 8.07 5.68 19.36
C LEU A 191 7.53 4.25 19.26
N GLU A 192 6.32 4.02 19.72
CA GLU A 192 5.64 2.72 19.59
C GLU A 192 4.76 2.69 18.34
N VAL A 193 4.96 1.67 17.49
CA VAL A 193 4.21 1.51 16.23
C VAL A 193 3.82 0.05 16.05
N GLU A 194 2.58 -0.18 15.60
CA GLU A 194 2.06 -1.49 15.22
C GLU A 194 2.66 -1.91 13.87
N VAL A 195 3.29 -3.08 13.83
CA VAL A 195 3.99 -3.62 12.67
C VAL A 195 3.65 -5.10 12.50
N LEU A 196 3.27 -5.47 11.28
CA LEU A 196 2.93 -6.84 10.92
C LEU A 196 4.18 -7.71 10.81
N GLU A 197 4.06 -8.98 11.17
CA GLU A 197 5.16 -9.94 11.24
C GLU A 197 5.94 -10.09 9.94
N CYS A 198 5.24 -10.03 8.81
CA CYS A 198 5.84 -10.16 7.47
C CYS A 198 6.86 -9.06 7.15
N TRP A 199 6.79 -7.92 7.84
CA TRP A 199 7.74 -6.82 7.73
C TRP A 199 8.90 -6.92 8.70
N LEU A 200 8.91 -7.88 9.62
CA LEU A 200 9.90 -7.96 10.68
C LEU A 200 10.92 -9.06 10.41
N GLU A 201 12.19 -8.73 10.69
CA GLU A 201 13.30 -9.67 10.72
C GLU A 201 13.99 -9.63 12.08
N ALA A 202 14.34 -10.81 12.61
CA ALA A 202 15.16 -10.88 13.80
C ALA A 202 16.56 -10.35 13.47
N VAL A 203 17.08 -9.44 14.31
CA VAL A 203 18.46 -9.00 14.18
C VAL A 203 19.37 -10.10 14.70
N ASP A 204 20.23 -10.63 13.84
CA ASP A 204 21.31 -11.54 14.25
C ASP A 204 22.45 -10.72 14.87
N MET A 205 22.59 -10.84 16.19
CA MET A 205 23.62 -10.14 16.94
C MET A 205 25.04 -10.59 16.55
N VAL A 206 25.21 -11.86 16.15
CA VAL A 206 26.51 -12.39 15.72
C VAL A 206 26.91 -11.77 14.39
N ASP A 207 26.00 -11.78 13.41
CA ASP A 207 26.22 -11.14 12.11
C ASP A 207 26.48 -9.62 12.27
N ARG A 208 25.75 -8.94 13.16
CA ARG A 208 25.99 -7.52 13.46
C ARG A 208 27.40 -7.27 13.99
N ILE A 209 27.85 -8.07 14.96
CA ILE A 209 29.20 -7.94 15.53
C ILE A 209 30.26 -8.22 14.46
N GLN A 210 30.05 -9.25 13.63
CA GLN A 210 30.96 -9.59 12.54
C GLN A 210 31.04 -8.48 11.48
N LYS A 211 29.91 -7.87 11.09
CA LYS A 211 29.88 -6.75 10.14
C LYS A 211 30.49 -5.47 10.70
N ALA A 212 30.36 -5.24 12.00
CA ALA A 212 30.97 -4.09 12.68
C ALA A 212 32.48 -4.25 12.91
N TRP A 213 33.05 -5.41 12.59
CA TRP A 213 34.45 -5.75 12.82
C TRP A 213 35.19 -6.09 11.51
N PRO A 214 36.37 -5.50 11.24
CA PRO A 214 37.13 -4.57 12.08
C PRO A 214 36.50 -3.18 12.11
N PRO A 215 36.68 -2.42 13.20
CA PRO A 215 36.14 -1.08 13.33
C PRO A 215 36.64 -0.18 12.18
N PRO A 216 35.84 0.79 11.71
CA PRO A 216 36.22 1.66 10.60
C PRO A 216 37.52 2.47 10.84
N SER A 217 37.97 2.58 12.09
CA SER A 217 39.28 3.14 12.46
C SER A 217 40.48 2.24 12.11
N MET A 218 40.27 0.94 11.87
CA MET A 218 41.31 -0.04 11.54
C MET A 218 41.52 -0.27 10.04
N THR A 219 40.58 0.13 9.17
CA THR A 219 40.78 0.19 7.72
C THR A 219 41.55 1.45 7.33
N SER A 220 42.70 1.66 7.96
CA SER A 220 43.59 2.74 7.59
C SER A 220 44.22 2.46 6.21
N LYS A 221 43.98 3.41 5.30
CA LYS A 221 44.75 3.70 4.08
C LYS A 221 44.54 2.74 2.88
N ARG A 222 44.03 3.34 1.80
CA ARG A 222 43.93 2.86 0.39
C ARG A 222 42.73 1.99 0.03
N ARG A 223 41.54 2.60 -0.03
CA ARG A 223 40.64 2.33 -1.15
C ARG A 223 40.14 3.66 -1.70
N ARG A 224 40.45 3.92 -2.97
CA ARG A 224 39.78 4.96 -3.76
C ARG A 224 38.28 4.66 -3.73
N PRO A 225 37.40 5.66 -3.72
CA PRO A 225 35.96 5.44 -3.76
C PRO A 225 35.63 4.70 -5.06
N ILE A 226 35.37 3.40 -4.96
CA ILE A 226 34.65 2.67 -6.00
C ILE A 226 33.19 3.02 -5.72
N LEU A 227 32.59 3.81 -6.62
CA LEU A 227 31.14 3.97 -6.68
C LEU A 227 30.50 2.58 -6.66
N GLY A 228 29.63 2.29 -5.68
CA GLY A 228 28.65 1.22 -5.84
C GLY A 228 28.48 0.15 -4.75
N CYS A 229 29.02 0.30 -3.53
CA CYS A 229 28.67 -0.62 -2.42
C CYS A 229 28.37 0.15 -1.12
N GLY A 230 27.27 0.91 -1.10
CA GLY A 230 26.55 1.11 0.15
C GLY A 230 25.85 -0.20 0.50
N SER A 231 25.82 -0.58 1.79
CA SER A 231 24.94 -1.69 2.20
C SER A 231 23.51 -1.34 1.79
N SER A 232 22.71 -2.31 1.35
CA SER A 232 21.32 -2.02 0.95
C SER A 232 20.55 -1.30 2.06
N HIS A 233 20.86 -1.63 3.32
CA HIS A 233 20.32 -0.96 4.50
C HIS A 233 20.69 0.53 4.60
N GLN A 234 21.88 0.94 4.17
CA GLN A 234 22.28 2.35 4.22
C GLN A 234 21.61 3.16 3.09
N VAL A 235 21.42 2.55 1.92
CA VAL A 235 20.65 3.15 0.81
C VAL A 235 19.16 3.25 1.17
N ASP A 236 18.62 2.28 1.91
CA ASP A 236 17.24 2.33 2.41
C ASP A 236 17.08 3.33 3.57
N HIS A 237 18.10 3.50 4.44
CA HIS A 237 18.09 4.52 5.50
C HIS A 237 18.12 5.94 4.93
N GLU A 238 18.91 6.18 3.87
CA GLU A 238 18.98 7.48 3.17
C GLU A 238 17.75 7.76 2.29
N ARG A 239 17.00 6.73 1.90
CA ARG A 239 15.66 6.83 1.25
C ARG A 239 14.50 6.81 2.24
N GLY A 240 14.75 6.56 3.53
CA GLY A 240 13.73 6.24 4.53
C GLY A 240 12.77 7.38 4.86
N VAL A 241 13.17 8.62 4.59
CA VAL A 241 12.31 9.79 4.77
C VAL A 241 11.71 10.22 3.43
N ASP A 242 10.98 9.31 2.77
CA ASP A 242 10.05 9.74 1.73
C ASP A 242 8.89 10.45 2.43
N TYR A 243 8.89 11.80 2.36
CA TYR A 243 7.78 12.62 2.83
C TYR A 243 6.52 12.47 1.96
N ALA A 244 6.51 11.60 0.96
CA ALA A 244 5.27 11.11 0.38
C ALA A 244 4.37 10.63 1.53
N GLY A 245 3.21 11.24 1.67
CA GLY A 245 2.23 10.84 2.67
C GLY A 245 1.95 9.34 2.57
N ALA A 246 1.55 8.74 3.70
CA ALA A 246 1.15 7.33 3.72
C ALA A 246 0.22 7.02 2.54
N PRO A 247 0.42 5.90 1.83
CA PRO A 247 -0.51 5.49 0.80
C PRO A 247 -1.90 5.40 1.43
N SER A 248 -2.90 5.87 0.69
CA SER A 248 -4.28 5.79 1.14
C SER A 248 -4.68 4.31 1.30
N PRO A 249 -5.59 3.97 2.23
CA PRO A 249 -6.05 2.60 2.38
C PRO A 249 -6.57 2.03 1.06
N GLY A 250 -6.03 0.88 0.64
CA GLY A 250 -6.31 0.21 -0.63
C GLY A 250 -5.68 0.84 -1.89
N GLU A 251 -4.89 1.91 -1.78
CA GLU A 251 -4.27 2.59 -2.94
C GLU A 251 -3.36 1.65 -3.74
N GLU A 252 -2.51 0.89 -3.05
CA GLU A 252 -1.57 -0.02 -3.73
C GLU A 252 -2.29 -1.15 -4.46
N MET A 253 -3.39 -1.66 -3.89
CA MET A 253 -4.22 -2.68 -4.53
C MET A 253 -4.92 -2.12 -5.77
N ALA A 254 -5.44 -0.89 -5.68
CA ALA A 254 -6.02 -0.18 -6.80
C ALA A 254 -4.99 0.03 -7.93
N ARG A 255 -3.75 0.43 -7.60
CA ARG A 255 -2.64 0.53 -8.57
C ARG A 255 -2.30 -0.82 -9.20
N GLY A 256 -2.31 -1.91 -8.40
CA GLY A 256 -2.12 -3.28 -8.88
C GLY A 256 -3.17 -3.68 -9.92
N LEU A 257 -4.44 -3.36 -9.65
CA LEU A 257 -5.54 -3.58 -10.58
C LEU A 257 -5.39 -2.74 -11.87
N VAL A 258 -5.08 -1.45 -11.75
CA VAL A 258 -4.82 -0.58 -12.92
C VAL A 258 -3.73 -1.18 -13.80
N ALA A 259 -2.62 -1.61 -13.19
CA ALA A 259 -1.51 -2.22 -13.90
C ALA A 259 -1.91 -3.53 -14.59
N LEU A 260 -2.77 -4.35 -13.97
CA LEU A 260 -3.32 -5.55 -14.58
C LEU A 260 -4.16 -5.24 -15.82
N LEU A 261 -5.09 -4.29 -15.71
CA LEU A 261 -5.98 -3.92 -16.83
C LEU A 261 -5.19 -3.35 -18.02
N VAL A 262 -4.09 -2.65 -17.74
CA VAL A 262 -3.15 -2.16 -18.76
C VAL A 262 -2.41 -3.32 -19.43
N GLU A 263 -1.87 -4.26 -18.65
CA GLU A 263 -1.16 -5.44 -19.18
C GLU A 263 -2.07 -6.31 -20.05
N LYS A 264 -3.34 -6.48 -19.65
CA LYS A 264 -4.34 -7.24 -20.40
C LYS A 264 -4.83 -6.52 -21.65
N GLY A 265 -4.36 -5.28 -21.90
CA GLY A 265 -4.76 -4.47 -23.06
C GLY A 265 -6.20 -3.96 -23.00
N LEU A 266 -6.88 -4.10 -21.84
CA LEU A 266 -8.24 -3.59 -21.63
C LEU A 266 -8.27 -2.07 -21.60
N VAL A 267 -7.16 -1.44 -21.22
CA VAL A 267 -6.87 0.00 -21.33
C VAL A 267 -5.39 0.18 -21.66
N THR A 268 -5.02 1.33 -22.22
CA THR A 268 -3.62 1.65 -22.53
C THR A 268 -3.08 2.77 -21.62
N ARG A 269 -1.76 2.81 -21.41
CA ARG A 269 -1.12 3.91 -20.68
C ARG A 269 -1.35 5.27 -21.35
N GLY A 270 -1.44 5.29 -22.68
CA GLY A 270 -1.71 6.51 -23.45
C GLY A 270 -3.11 7.07 -23.16
N GLU A 271 -4.12 6.21 -23.08
CA GLU A 271 -5.48 6.62 -22.70
C GLU A 271 -5.53 7.19 -21.29
N LEU A 272 -4.87 6.54 -20.33
CA LEU A 272 -4.80 7.03 -18.95
C LEU A 272 -4.09 8.39 -18.86
N ALA A 273 -2.94 8.53 -19.54
CA ALA A 273 -2.20 9.80 -19.56
C ALA A 273 -3.00 10.94 -20.20
N LEU A 274 -3.75 10.66 -21.28
CA LEU A 274 -4.63 11.65 -21.90
C LEU A 274 -5.74 12.10 -20.94
N ARG A 275 -6.35 11.18 -20.21
CA ARG A 275 -7.39 11.52 -19.22
C ARG A 275 -6.84 12.29 -18.03
N ASP A 276 -5.66 11.90 -17.54
CA ASP A 276 -4.96 12.64 -16.49
C ASP A 276 -4.67 14.09 -16.90
N PHE A 277 -4.18 14.28 -18.12
CA PHE A 277 -3.92 15.60 -18.70
C PHE A 277 -5.20 16.44 -18.81
N LEU A 278 -6.28 15.87 -19.34
CA LEU A 278 -7.57 16.57 -19.48
C LEU A 278 -8.13 16.98 -18.10
N ALA A 279 -8.07 16.09 -17.11
CA ALA A 279 -8.50 16.39 -15.74
C ALA A 279 -7.68 17.52 -15.10
N CYS A 280 -6.35 17.51 -15.27
CA CYS A 280 -5.47 18.60 -14.80
C CYS A 280 -5.72 19.93 -15.51
N SER A 281 -6.08 19.90 -16.79
CA SER A 281 -6.30 21.11 -17.58
C SER A 281 -7.62 21.81 -17.21
N ALA A 282 -8.65 21.04 -16.85
CA ALA A 282 -9.97 21.55 -16.48
C ALA A 282 -9.98 22.30 -15.13
N THR A 283 -9.05 22.01 -14.23
CA THR A 283 -8.97 22.64 -12.90
C THR A 283 -8.22 23.98 -12.90
N LYS A 284 -7.47 24.29 -13.96
CA LYS A 284 -6.85 25.61 -14.14
C LYS A 284 -7.90 26.61 -14.61
N LYS A 285 -8.60 27.26 -13.67
CA LYS A 285 -9.37 28.48 -13.98
C LYS A 285 -8.47 29.46 -14.74
N PRO A 286 -8.94 30.10 -15.83
CA PRO A 286 -8.18 31.17 -16.45
C PRO A 286 -7.93 32.25 -15.40
N ARG A 287 -6.67 32.62 -15.20
CA ARG A 287 -6.31 33.83 -14.44
C ARG A 287 -6.89 35.01 -15.22
N THR A 288 -8.04 35.51 -14.79
CA THR A 288 -8.55 36.81 -15.21
C THR A 288 -7.55 37.84 -14.69
N GLY A 289 -6.77 38.40 -15.61
CA GLY A 289 -6.00 39.63 -15.38
C GLY A 289 -6.91 40.85 -15.41
#